data_AF-A1U164-F1
#
_entry.id   AF-A1U164-F1
#
_cell.length_a   1.000
_cell.length_b   1.000
_cell.length_c   1.000
_cell.angle_alpha   90.00
_cell.angle_beta   90.00
_cell.angle_gamma   90.00
#
_symmetry.space_group_name_H-M   'P 1'
#
loop_
_entity.id
_entity.type
_entity.pdbx_description
1 polymer ?
#
loop_
_entity_poly.entity_id
_entity_poly.type
_entity_poly.pdbx_seq_one_letter_code
_entity_poly.pdbx_strand_id
1 'polypeptide(L)'
;MKVPLMNAQSLYPKAKAAPVLMFAALSAVAFHIQAAPTVSGAVLGEENSTLTIVGTGFGQKSQAAPILLDKLDTSHENGVVNSAYQILEHGNKVPTASESSFSIWAGGSSGAWGSVRPAVTSTHQPRHHESKEHYFLQGHNSTLGNPVAHGGQTGWNTPIDDKQLYVSWWYKPKFPPQWYWRISPVSLTGEYIPGEALNIGGIAKATFIGIDSDGQLNLAFNEKPPTTKELLGSTIVGVESGAKSLFPDQHISASSIGYESPGSQKYIRVWEDPAGKEGIRFSWTQMHQTIGTTVNWAEAPLQGGKWNHLELELDTQKGFARLHVNSKKLTEFSFDPALDREGKWSPTVALIGLEGKVGRLQESHLDDIYIDNTLQRVVLANAKSINDATHYEVQQPVKWDDQSITVNIHKGAIPDISAYYIFVFDDQGNPNKEGYPICGDCKLPPVKIDLSIE
;
A
#
# COMPACT_ATOMS: atom_id res chain seq x y z
N MET A 1 44.73 -28.95 49.99
CA MET A 1 44.48 -30.41 50.14
C MET A 1 43.05 -30.66 49.67
N LYS A 2 42.84 -31.64 48.78
CA LYS A 2 41.59 -31.86 48.01
C LYS A 2 40.34 -31.94 48.88
N VAL A 3 39.26 -31.28 48.45
CA VAL A 3 37.89 -31.52 48.93
C VAL A 3 37.05 -31.99 47.73
N PRO A 4 36.35 -33.14 47.81
CA PRO A 4 35.49 -33.64 46.74
C PRO A 4 34.02 -33.23 46.91
N LEU A 5 33.32 -33.18 45.78
CA LEU A 5 31.86 -33.06 45.61
C LEU A 5 31.16 -34.40 45.85
N MET A 6 29.92 -34.38 46.39
CA MET A 6 28.81 -35.20 45.88
C MET A 6 27.42 -34.86 46.48
N ASN A 7 26.48 -34.61 45.56
CA ASN A 7 25.07 -35.02 45.45
C ASN A 7 24.00 -34.86 46.55
N ALA A 8 23.02 -34.00 46.21
CA ALA A 8 21.58 -34.28 45.99
C ALA A 8 20.76 -35.11 46.99
N GLN A 9 19.67 -34.53 47.54
CA GLN A 9 18.30 -34.85 47.11
C GLN A 9 17.21 -34.01 47.83
N SER A 10 16.18 -33.74 47.04
CA SER A 10 14.88 -33.10 47.28
C SER A 10 14.09 -33.54 48.53
N LEU A 11 13.44 -32.56 49.18
CA LEU A 11 12.27 -32.77 50.05
C LEU A 11 11.18 -31.74 49.71
N TYR A 12 10.09 -32.21 49.11
CA TYR A 12 8.78 -31.54 49.09
C TYR A 12 7.73 -32.53 49.58
N PRO A 13 6.84 -32.15 50.53
CA PRO A 13 5.68 -32.95 50.87
C PRO A 13 4.46 -32.56 50.01
N LYS A 14 3.69 -33.59 49.63
CA LYS A 14 2.47 -33.53 48.81
C LYS A 14 1.29 -32.94 49.60
N ALA A 15 0.57 -32.00 49.00
CA ALA A 15 -0.79 -31.61 49.40
C ALA A 15 -1.80 -32.06 48.33
N LYS A 16 -2.94 -32.58 48.80
CA LYS A 16 -3.96 -33.31 48.02
C LYS A 16 -4.82 -32.34 47.18
N ALA A 17 -5.05 -32.68 45.92
CA ALA A 17 -5.92 -31.95 45.00
C ALA A 17 -7.40 -32.29 45.25
N ALA A 18 -8.26 -31.26 45.31
CA ALA A 18 -9.71 -31.37 45.17
C ALA A 18 -10.09 -31.03 43.72
N PRO A 19 -11.07 -31.72 43.09
CA PRO A 19 -11.43 -31.46 41.70
C PRO A 19 -12.32 -30.21 41.62
N VAL A 20 -11.77 -29.13 41.06
CA VAL A 20 -12.56 -27.99 40.59
C VAL A 20 -13.10 -28.36 39.21
N LEU A 21 -14.41 -28.59 39.09
CA LEU A 21 -15.08 -28.65 37.80
C LEU A 21 -15.01 -27.25 37.16
N MET A 22 -14.10 -27.07 36.21
CA MET A 22 -14.13 -25.94 35.27
C MET A 22 -15.24 -26.20 34.26
N PHE A 23 -16.35 -25.46 34.37
CA PHE A 23 -17.26 -25.27 33.26
C PHE A 23 -16.54 -24.42 32.20
N ALA A 24 -15.97 -25.06 31.18
CA ALA A 24 -15.54 -24.39 29.97
C ALA A 24 -16.80 -23.97 29.21
N ALA A 25 -17.20 -22.71 29.35
CA ALA A 25 -18.17 -22.10 28.45
C ALA A 25 -17.49 -21.96 27.08
N LEU A 26 -17.72 -22.93 26.18
CA LEU A 26 -17.49 -22.73 24.74
C LEU A 26 -18.50 -21.66 24.28
N SER A 27 -18.09 -20.40 24.25
CA SER A 27 -18.76 -19.41 23.41
C SER A 27 -18.47 -19.79 21.97
N ALA A 28 -19.43 -20.47 21.33
CA ALA A 28 -19.46 -20.61 19.89
C ALA A 28 -19.66 -19.21 19.30
N VAL A 29 -18.57 -18.57 18.88
CA VAL A 29 -18.65 -17.41 17.98
C VAL A 29 -19.22 -17.95 16.68
N ALA A 30 -20.50 -17.66 16.43
CA ALA A 30 -21.13 -17.97 15.15
C ALA A 30 -20.44 -17.13 14.07
N PHE A 31 -19.52 -17.74 13.33
CA PHE A 31 -19.02 -17.14 12.10
C PHE A 31 -20.17 -17.17 11.10
N HIS A 32 -20.84 -16.03 10.89
CA HIS A 32 -21.70 -15.84 9.74
C HIS A 32 -20.83 -15.89 8.49
N ILE A 33 -20.75 -17.06 7.85
CA ILE A 33 -20.16 -17.18 6.52
C ILE A 33 -21.21 -16.61 5.55
N GLN A 34 -21.11 -15.33 5.25
CA GLN A 34 -21.87 -14.71 4.17
C GLN A 34 -21.42 -15.35 2.86
N ALA A 35 -22.37 -15.73 2.00
CA ALA A 35 -22.04 -16.22 0.67
C ALA A 35 -21.43 -15.07 -0.14
N ALA A 36 -20.37 -15.36 -0.90
CA ALA A 36 -19.77 -14.39 -1.81
C ALA A 36 -20.83 -13.78 -2.75
N PRO A 37 -20.68 -12.50 -3.14
CA PRO A 37 -21.63 -11.84 -4.02
C PRO A 37 -21.79 -12.58 -5.34
N THR A 38 -22.97 -12.46 -5.94
CA THR A 38 -23.26 -13.03 -7.26
C THR A 38 -23.69 -11.93 -8.21
N VAL A 39 -22.97 -11.78 -9.31
CA VAL A 39 -23.35 -10.89 -10.41
C VAL A 39 -24.20 -11.67 -11.41
N SER A 40 -25.35 -11.11 -11.77
CA SER A 40 -26.32 -11.73 -12.69
C SER A 40 -26.50 -10.95 -13.98
N GLY A 41 -26.15 -9.66 -13.99
CA GLY A 41 -26.21 -8.79 -15.16
C GLY A 41 -25.23 -7.63 -15.03
N ALA A 42 -24.68 -7.20 -16.16
CA ALA A 42 -23.90 -5.98 -16.25
C ALA A 42 -24.06 -5.36 -17.62
N VAL A 43 -24.42 -4.07 -17.65
CA VAL A 43 -24.74 -3.35 -18.89
C VAL A 43 -24.09 -1.99 -18.89
N LEU A 44 -23.44 -1.67 -20.01
CA LEU A 44 -22.86 -0.36 -20.26
C LEU A 44 -23.98 0.66 -20.50
N GLY A 45 -23.86 1.81 -19.85
CA GLY A 45 -24.73 2.96 -20.10
C GLY A 45 -24.30 3.72 -21.36
N GLU A 46 -24.91 4.90 -21.55
CA GLU A 46 -24.62 5.77 -22.69
C GLU A 46 -23.11 6.06 -22.81
N GLU A 47 -22.61 6.00 -24.05
CA GLU A 47 -21.20 6.24 -24.40
C GLU A 47 -20.16 5.38 -23.67
N ASN A 48 -20.57 4.26 -23.06
CA ASN A 48 -19.72 3.43 -22.20
C ASN A 48 -19.07 4.22 -21.05
N SER A 49 -19.77 5.25 -20.55
CA SER A 49 -19.32 6.11 -19.45
C SER A 49 -19.70 5.57 -18.07
N THR A 50 -20.78 4.81 -18.01
CA THR A 50 -21.29 4.17 -16.79
C THR A 50 -21.49 2.68 -17.00
N LEU A 51 -21.47 1.93 -15.89
CA LEU A 51 -21.76 0.49 -15.88
C LEU A 51 -22.75 0.21 -14.76
N THR A 52 -23.88 -0.40 -15.11
CA THR A 52 -24.89 -0.87 -14.15
C THR A 52 -24.74 -2.36 -13.96
N ILE A 53 -24.56 -2.79 -12.71
CA ILE A 53 -24.32 -4.16 -12.29
C ILE A 53 -25.49 -4.60 -11.43
N VAL A 54 -26.10 -5.75 -11.73
CA VAL A 54 -27.22 -6.31 -10.97
C VAL A 54 -26.89 -7.70 -10.45
N GLY A 55 -27.34 -8.02 -9.25
CA GLY A 55 -27.00 -9.26 -8.57
C GLY A 55 -27.60 -9.38 -7.18
N THR A 56 -26.89 -10.08 -6.30
CA THR A 56 -27.30 -10.30 -4.91
C THR A 56 -26.08 -10.44 -4.01
N GLY A 57 -26.21 -10.06 -2.74
CA GLY A 57 -25.16 -10.20 -1.74
C GLY A 57 -24.05 -9.15 -1.88
N PHE A 58 -24.34 -8.03 -2.55
CA PHE A 58 -23.40 -6.91 -2.63
C PHE A 58 -23.27 -6.17 -1.28
N GLY A 59 -24.24 -6.34 -0.38
CA GLY A 59 -24.35 -5.60 0.85
C GLY A 59 -24.83 -4.16 0.61
N GLN A 60 -25.22 -3.49 1.69
CA GLN A 60 -25.60 -2.08 1.65
C GLN A 60 -24.38 -1.20 1.88
N LYS A 61 -24.26 -0.10 1.12
CA LYS A 61 -23.18 0.88 1.30
C LYS A 61 -23.80 2.26 1.41
N SER A 62 -23.74 2.85 2.60
CA SER A 62 -24.40 4.13 2.92
C SER A 62 -23.89 5.27 2.03
N GLN A 63 -22.58 5.27 1.75
CA GLN A 63 -21.94 6.16 0.80
C GLN A 63 -21.39 5.32 -0.36
N ALA A 64 -22.04 5.34 -1.52
CA ALA A 64 -21.56 4.57 -2.67
C ALA A 64 -20.16 5.01 -3.15
N ALA A 65 -19.92 6.32 -3.20
CA ALA A 65 -18.67 6.90 -3.69
C ALA A 65 -17.51 6.70 -2.71
N PRO A 66 -16.26 6.54 -3.21
CA PRO A 66 -15.09 6.56 -2.34
C PRO A 66 -14.99 7.87 -1.57
N ILE A 67 -14.27 7.82 -0.45
CA ILE A 67 -13.88 9.03 0.28
C ILE A 67 -12.99 9.88 -0.62
N LEU A 68 -12.00 9.27 -1.26
CA LEU A 68 -11.11 9.95 -2.19
C LEU A 68 -10.83 9.07 -3.40
N LEU A 69 -11.00 9.63 -4.59
CA LEU A 69 -10.35 9.17 -5.82
C LEU A 69 -9.51 10.32 -6.35
N ASP A 70 -8.19 10.27 -6.15
CA ASP A 70 -7.23 11.31 -6.54
C ASP A 70 -6.35 10.80 -7.68
N LYS A 71 -6.52 11.43 -8.84
CA LYS A 71 -5.75 11.18 -10.06
C LYS A 71 -4.86 12.38 -10.42
N LEU A 72 -4.71 13.32 -9.48
CA LEU A 72 -4.12 14.65 -9.63
C LEU A 72 -4.86 15.57 -10.61
N ASP A 73 -5.09 15.12 -11.84
CA ASP A 73 -5.76 15.89 -12.90
C ASP A 73 -7.27 16.07 -12.66
N THR A 74 -7.94 15.05 -12.12
CA THR A 74 -9.35 15.07 -11.73
C THR A 74 -9.52 14.23 -10.48
N SER A 75 -9.82 14.90 -9.37
CA SER A 75 -10.08 14.24 -8.10
C SER A 75 -11.58 14.20 -7.80
N HIS A 76 -11.99 13.25 -6.96
CA HIS A 76 -13.33 13.21 -6.39
C HIS A 76 -13.22 13.01 -4.88
N GLU A 77 -13.86 13.90 -4.12
CA GLU A 77 -13.94 13.81 -2.67
C GLU A 77 -15.39 13.52 -2.29
N ASN A 78 -15.64 12.36 -1.67
CA ASN A 78 -16.99 11.89 -1.30
C ASN A 78 -18.00 11.98 -2.47
N GLY A 79 -17.55 11.62 -3.67
CA GLY A 79 -18.36 11.64 -4.90
C GLY A 79 -18.48 13.00 -5.60
N VAL A 80 -17.96 14.08 -5.01
CA VAL A 80 -17.96 15.42 -5.62
C VAL A 80 -16.65 15.65 -6.37
N VAL A 81 -16.74 16.07 -7.64
CA VAL A 81 -15.57 16.42 -8.45
C VAL A 81 -14.82 17.58 -7.77
N ASN A 82 -13.52 17.38 -7.54
CA ASN A 82 -12.58 18.42 -7.14
C ASN A 82 -11.51 18.61 -8.23
N SER A 83 -11.53 19.79 -8.85
CA SER A 83 -10.60 20.21 -9.89
C SER A 83 -9.53 21.18 -9.39
N ALA A 84 -9.37 21.33 -8.06
CA ALA A 84 -8.46 22.30 -7.46
C ALA A 84 -7.00 22.13 -7.89
N TYR A 85 -6.57 20.89 -8.19
CA TYR A 85 -5.21 20.62 -8.63
C TYR A 85 -4.97 20.82 -10.13
N GLN A 86 -6.00 21.11 -10.92
CA GLN A 86 -5.83 21.46 -12.35
C GLN A 86 -5.07 22.77 -12.57
N ILE A 87 -4.91 23.60 -11.54
CA ILE A 87 -4.10 24.82 -11.59
C ILE A 87 -2.61 24.56 -11.37
N LEU A 88 -2.24 23.36 -10.89
CA LEU A 88 -0.86 23.02 -10.60
C LEU A 88 -0.16 22.62 -11.89
N GLU A 89 1.01 23.21 -12.14
CA GLU A 89 1.82 22.90 -13.31
C GLU A 89 2.98 21.97 -12.96
N HIS A 90 3.64 21.42 -13.97
CA HIS A 90 4.87 20.64 -13.79
C HIS A 90 5.87 21.33 -12.85
N GLY A 91 6.37 20.59 -11.86
CA GLY A 91 7.32 21.06 -10.87
C GLY A 91 6.71 21.83 -9.70
N ASN A 92 5.43 22.20 -9.77
CA ASN A 92 4.72 22.77 -8.63
C ASN A 92 4.73 21.77 -7.47
N LYS A 93 4.98 22.26 -6.25
CA LYS A 93 4.90 21.45 -5.04
C LYS A 93 3.44 21.25 -4.65
N VAL A 94 3.08 20.04 -4.27
CA VAL A 94 1.71 19.72 -3.86
C VAL A 94 1.41 20.44 -2.54
N PRO A 95 0.42 21.36 -2.49
CA PRO A 95 0.13 22.13 -1.30
C PRO A 95 -0.48 21.27 -0.20
N THR A 96 -0.40 21.72 1.04
CA THR A 96 -1.08 21.12 2.20
C THR A 96 -2.24 22.00 2.62
N ALA A 97 -3.21 21.45 3.35
CA ALA A 97 -4.34 22.22 3.88
C ALA A 97 -3.93 23.46 4.70
N SER A 98 -2.79 23.39 5.40
CA SER A 98 -2.25 24.53 6.16
C SER A 98 -1.78 25.69 5.29
N GLU A 99 -1.47 25.44 4.03
CA GLU A 99 -0.93 26.41 3.07
C GLU A 99 -1.97 26.85 2.04
N SER A 100 -2.92 25.97 1.74
CA SER A 100 -3.99 26.23 0.79
C SER A 100 -5.27 25.51 1.20
N SER A 101 -6.37 26.28 1.27
CA SER A 101 -7.70 25.76 1.59
C SER A 101 -8.27 24.83 0.51
N PHE A 102 -7.72 24.84 -0.70
CA PHE A 102 -8.14 23.95 -1.79
C PHE A 102 -7.34 22.64 -1.84
N SER A 103 -6.36 22.46 -0.96
CA SER A 103 -5.57 21.23 -0.92
C SER A 103 -6.45 20.03 -0.58
N ILE A 104 -6.20 18.92 -1.29
CA ILE A 104 -6.84 17.62 -1.07
C ILE A 104 -6.12 16.84 0.06
N TRP A 105 -4.88 17.23 0.37
CA TRP A 105 -4.03 16.56 1.36
C TRP A 105 -3.73 17.50 2.53
N ALA A 106 -4.16 17.15 3.74
CA ALA A 106 -3.86 17.97 4.91
C ALA A 106 -2.38 17.86 5.31
N GLY A 107 -1.77 16.70 5.06
CA GLY A 107 -0.39 16.38 5.40
C GLY A 107 0.47 16.10 4.17
N GLY A 108 1.78 16.26 4.35
CA GLY A 108 2.78 15.92 3.35
C GLY A 108 4.19 16.19 3.87
N SER A 109 5.19 15.64 3.18
CA SER A 109 6.60 15.96 3.48
C SER A 109 6.84 17.47 3.44
N SER A 110 7.38 18.00 4.54
CA SER A 110 7.55 19.45 4.72
C SER A 110 8.78 20.04 4.01
N GLY A 111 9.67 19.20 3.49
CA GLY A 111 10.98 19.64 2.99
C GLY A 111 12.06 19.74 4.08
N ALA A 112 11.68 19.58 5.36
CA ALA A 112 12.62 19.60 6.47
C ALA A 112 13.29 18.22 6.66
N TRP A 113 14.46 18.21 7.32
CA TRP A 113 15.16 16.99 7.74
C TRP A 113 15.46 15.98 6.61
N GLY A 114 15.73 16.50 5.41
CA GLY A 114 16.00 15.67 4.23
C GLY A 114 14.75 15.02 3.62
N SER A 115 13.55 15.37 4.10
CA SER A 115 12.32 15.09 3.35
C SER A 115 12.21 16.00 2.14
N VAL A 116 11.55 15.52 1.09
CA VAL A 116 11.26 16.31 -0.11
C VAL A 116 9.77 16.31 -0.32
N ARG A 117 9.23 17.49 -0.59
CA ARG A 117 7.81 17.62 -0.88
C ARG A 117 7.48 17.06 -2.26
N PRO A 118 6.43 16.22 -2.39
CA PRO A 118 5.94 15.77 -3.68
C PRO A 118 5.67 16.94 -4.63
N ALA A 119 5.94 16.72 -5.90
CA ALA A 119 5.67 17.69 -6.96
C ALA A 119 4.73 17.11 -8.00
N VAL A 120 4.11 17.96 -8.81
CA VAL A 120 3.35 17.57 -10.00
C VAL A 120 4.31 17.29 -11.15
N THR A 121 4.04 16.26 -11.95
CA THR A 121 4.76 16.04 -13.20
C THR A 121 3.84 15.71 -14.37
N SER A 122 4.06 16.39 -15.51
CA SER A 122 3.48 16.08 -16.82
C SER A 122 4.54 15.70 -17.87
N THR A 123 5.82 15.72 -17.50
CA THR A 123 6.95 15.43 -18.42
C THR A 123 7.43 13.99 -18.33
N HIS A 124 7.03 13.27 -17.29
CA HIS A 124 7.35 11.86 -17.10
C HIS A 124 6.23 10.99 -17.66
N GLN A 125 6.56 9.78 -18.10
CA GLN A 125 5.59 8.86 -18.67
C GLN A 125 4.48 8.53 -17.64
N PRO A 126 3.21 8.88 -17.92
CA PRO A 126 2.09 8.57 -17.04
C PRO A 126 1.81 7.07 -16.99
N ARG A 127 0.90 6.64 -16.12
CA ARG A 127 0.50 5.24 -16.03
C ARG A 127 -0.27 4.76 -17.26
N HIS A 128 -1.14 5.61 -17.79
CA HIS A 128 -1.98 5.32 -18.95
C HIS A 128 -2.33 6.61 -19.69
N HIS A 129 -3.00 6.47 -20.84
CA HIS A 129 -3.31 7.59 -21.73
C HIS A 129 -4.35 8.58 -21.18
N GLU A 130 -5.17 8.16 -20.22
CA GLU A 130 -6.13 9.07 -19.54
C GLU A 130 -5.47 9.85 -18.40
N SER A 131 -4.33 9.39 -17.87
CA SER A 131 -3.54 10.10 -16.87
C SER A 131 -2.60 11.08 -17.58
N LYS A 132 -2.76 12.37 -17.28
CA LYS A 132 -1.93 13.46 -17.84
C LYS A 132 -0.83 13.88 -16.87
N GLU A 133 -1.21 14.11 -15.63
CA GLU A 133 -0.35 14.58 -14.55
C GLU A 133 -0.40 13.57 -13.42
N HIS A 134 0.74 13.35 -12.77
CA HIS A 134 0.80 12.50 -11.58
C HIS A 134 1.85 13.02 -10.59
N TYR A 135 1.89 12.43 -9.41
CA TYR A 135 2.80 12.86 -8.36
C TYR A 135 4.21 12.34 -8.60
N PHE A 136 5.19 13.22 -8.44
CA PHE A 136 6.62 12.92 -8.45
C PHE A 136 7.21 13.06 -7.04
N LEU A 137 7.87 12.00 -6.60
CA LEU A 137 8.44 11.85 -5.27
C LEU A 137 9.95 11.72 -5.39
N GLN A 138 10.70 12.36 -4.49
CA GLN A 138 12.16 12.34 -4.51
C GLN A 138 12.75 12.01 -3.13
N GLY A 139 13.84 11.26 -3.16
CA GLY A 139 14.57 10.85 -1.98
C GLY A 139 13.83 9.84 -1.12
N HIS A 140 14.34 9.69 0.10
CA HIS A 140 13.94 8.66 1.05
C HIS A 140 12.70 9.02 1.87
N ASN A 141 12.26 10.29 1.82
CA ASN A 141 11.16 10.83 2.62
C ASN A 141 10.32 11.80 1.78
N SER A 142 9.40 11.27 0.98
CA SER A 142 8.49 12.06 0.15
C SER A 142 7.11 11.41 0.20
N THR A 143 6.18 12.04 0.89
CA THR A 143 4.85 11.47 1.14
C THR A 143 3.75 12.51 1.03
N LEU A 144 2.58 12.05 0.61
CA LEU A 144 1.29 12.72 0.83
C LEU A 144 0.64 12.08 2.07
N GLY A 145 -0.31 12.74 2.70
CA GLY A 145 -0.99 12.15 3.85
C GLY A 145 -2.20 12.93 4.29
N ASN A 146 -3.04 12.29 5.10
CA ASN A 146 -4.19 12.88 5.76
C ASN A 146 -5.19 13.49 4.77
N PRO A 147 -5.95 12.66 4.02
CA PRO A 147 -6.88 13.17 3.01
C PRO A 147 -7.92 14.10 3.66
N VAL A 148 -8.09 15.30 3.09
CA VAL A 148 -9.03 16.32 3.58
C VAL A 148 -10.46 15.79 3.52
N ALA A 149 -10.80 15.04 2.47
CA ALA A 149 -12.08 14.36 2.33
C ALA A 149 -12.48 13.47 3.53
N HIS A 150 -11.49 12.91 4.25
CA HIS A 150 -11.74 12.05 5.41
C HIS A 150 -11.58 12.81 6.72
N GLY A 151 -10.48 13.55 6.90
CA GLY A 151 -10.09 14.15 8.18
C GLY A 151 -10.30 15.66 8.28
N GLY A 152 -10.94 16.28 7.29
CA GLY A 152 -11.08 17.73 7.18
C GLY A 152 -9.73 18.46 7.02
N GLN A 153 -9.73 19.78 7.24
CA GLN A 153 -8.55 20.63 7.04
C GLN A 153 -7.38 20.30 7.99
N THR A 154 -7.65 19.70 9.16
CA THR A 154 -6.59 19.23 10.06
C THR A 154 -6.03 17.88 9.61
N GLY A 155 -6.78 17.13 8.80
CA GLY A 155 -6.45 15.78 8.40
C GLY A 155 -6.75 14.70 9.44
N TRP A 156 -7.36 15.07 10.57
CA TRP A 156 -7.54 14.19 11.74
C TRP A 156 -8.94 14.23 12.34
N ASN A 157 -9.85 15.05 11.80
CA ASN A 157 -11.26 15.06 12.20
C ASN A 157 -12.02 13.98 11.41
N THR A 158 -11.56 12.74 11.49
CA THR A 158 -12.22 11.61 10.82
C THR A 158 -13.60 11.37 11.41
N PRO A 159 -14.53 10.73 10.67
CA PRO A 159 -15.72 10.15 11.25
C PRO A 159 -15.34 9.26 12.43
N ILE A 160 -16.23 9.12 13.39
CA ILE A 160 -16.01 8.27 14.55
C ILE A 160 -16.41 6.85 14.16
N ASP A 161 -15.53 5.89 14.44
CA ASP A 161 -15.82 4.45 14.37
C ASP A 161 -16.13 3.87 12.97
N ASP A 162 -15.61 4.46 11.89
CA ASP A 162 -15.48 3.76 10.61
C ASP A 162 -14.42 2.67 10.75
N LYS A 163 -14.84 1.43 10.98
CA LYS A 163 -13.94 0.32 11.34
C LYS A 163 -13.16 -0.27 10.18
N GLN A 164 -13.50 0.09 8.95
CA GLN A 164 -12.85 -0.41 7.75
C GLN A 164 -12.09 0.70 7.02
N LEU A 165 -11.01 0.32 6.37
CA LEU A 165 -10.27 1.17 5.45
C LEU A 165 -9.79 0.33 4.26
N TYR A 166 -10.17 0.74 3.06
CA TYR A 166 -9.59 0.27 1.82
C TYR A 166 -8.78 1.38 1.18
N VAL A 167 -7.54 1.07 0.79
CA VAL A 167 -6.65 1.98 0.06
C VAL A 167 -6.07 1.25 -1.13
N SER A 168 -6.18 1.84 -2.31
CA SER A 168 -5.55 1.36 -3.54
C SER A 168 -4.76 2.50 -4.18
N TRP A 169 -3.55 2.23 -4.67
CA TRP A 169 -2.78 3.23 -5.40
C TRP A 169 -1.77 2.59 -6.33
N TRP A 170 -1.34 3.34 -7.34
CA TRP A 170 -0.24 2.95 -8.20
C TRP A 170 1.04 3.65 -7.78
N TYR A 171 2.13 2.89 -7.71
CA TYR A 171 3.45 3.39 -7.33
C TYR A 171 4.53 2.86 -8.28
N LYS A 172 5.32 3.77 -8.84
CA LYS A 172 6.45 3.45 -9.73
C LYS A 172 7.75 3.94 -9.10
N PRO A 173 8.48 3.09 -8.38
CA PRO A 173 9.82 3.42 -7.93
C PRO A 173 10.81 3.32 -9.10
N LYS A 174 11.79 4.21 -9.20
CA LYS A 174 12.86 4.13 -10.21
C LYS A 174 13.73 2.90 -10.00
N PHE A 175 14.18 2.70 -8.76
CA PHE A 175 14.93 1.51 -8.36
C PHE A 175 14.11 0.66 -7.38
N PRO A 176 14.26 -0.68 -7.37
CA PRO A 176 13.56 -1.56 -6.43
C PRO A 176 13.93 -1.21 -4.97
N PRO A 177 12.99 -0.74 -4.13
CA PRO A 177 13.32 -0.30 -2.76
C PRO A 177 13.92 -1.40 -1.87
N GLN A 178 13.59 -2.67 -2.13
CA GLN A 178 14.14 -3.83 -1.43
C GLN A 178 15.61 -4.11 -1.73
N TRP A 179 16.15 -3.54 -2.81
CA TRP A 179 17.53 -3.76 -3.25
C TRP A 179 18.33 -2.47 -3.35
N TYR A 180 17.82 -1.37 -2.79
CA TYR A 180 18.51 -0.09 -2.72
C TYR A 180 19.45 -0.07 -1.50
N TRP A 181 20.74 0.15 -1.75
CA TRP A 181 21.78 0.21 -0.74
C TRP A 181 22.51 1.54 -0.79
N ARG A 182 23.07 1.92 0.36
CA ARG A 182 23.88 3.11 0.52
C ARG A 182 25.14 2.75 1.27
N ILE A 183 26.31 3.08 0.73
CA ILE A 183 27.60 2.60 1.26
C ILE A 183 28.65 3.71 1.25
N SER A 184 29.55 3.68 2.22
CA SER A 184 30.66 4.63 2.26
C SER A 184 31.69 4.31 1.17
N PRO A 185 32.30 5.32 0.53
CA PRO A 185 33.36 5.11 -0.44
C PRO A 185 34.65 4.67 0.25
N VAL A 186 34.90 3.37 0.34
CA VAL A 186 36.11 2.80 0.95
C VAL A 186 37.17 2.56 -0.11
N SER A 187 38.34 3.17 0.05
CA SER A 187 39.46 3.06 -0.90
C SER A 187 39.05 3.42 -2.34
N LEU A 188 38.22 4.46 -2.48
CA LEU A 188 37.70 4.90 -3.77
C LEU A 188 38.82 5.37 -4.70
N THR A 189 38.85 4.85 -5.92
CA THR A 189 39.72 5.31 -7.01
C THR A 189 38.91 5.51 -8.28
N GLY A 190 39.16 6.61 -8.99
CA GLY A 190 38.37 7.00 -10.17
C GLY A 190 37.01 7.60 -9.78
N GLU A 191 36.18 7.83 -10.79
CA GLU A 191 34.84 8.41 -10.64
C GLU A 191 33.81 7.50 -11.31
N TYR A 192 32.81 7.05 -10.55
CA TYR A 192 31.70 6.28 -11.10
C TYR A 192 30.77 7.15 -11.95
N ILE A 193 30.17 6.56 -12.98
CA ILE A 193 29.21 7.19 -13.90
C ILE A 193 27.79 6.82 -13.45
N PRO A 194 26.92 7.77 -13.07
CA PRO A 194 25.52 7.47 -12.74
C PRO A 194 24.81 6.67 -13.84
N GLY A 195 24.15 5.58 -13.45
CA GLY A 195 23.49 4.64 -14.36
C GLY A 195 24.36 3.48 -14.83
N GLU A 196 25.69 3.51 -14.61
CA GLU A 196 26.57 2.43 -15.05
C GLU A 196 26.32 1.13 -14.26
N ALA A 197 26.62 0.00 -14.90
CA ALA A 197 26.65 -1.29 -14.22
C ALA A 197 27.85 -1.40 -13.28
N LEU A 198 27.63 -2.01 -12.13
CA LEU A 198 28.65 -2.36 -11.15
C LEU A 198 28.84 -3.87 -11.10
N ASN A 199 30.10 -4.30 -11.08
CA ASN A 199 30.48 -5.65 -10.70
C ASN A 199 30.95 -5.66 -9.25
N ILE A 200 30.26 -6.41 -8.39
CA ILE A 200 30.56 -6.50 -6.96
C ILE A 200 31.15 -7.88 -6.69
N GLY A 201 32.46 -7.93 -6.46
CA GLY A 201 33.21 -9.15 -6.10
C GLY A 201 33.18 -10.27 -7.14
N GLY A 202 32.67 -10.03 -8.35
CA GLY A 202 32.36 -11.09 -9.32
C GLY A 202 31.12 -11.92 -8.95
N ILE A 203 30.40 -11.56 -7.88
CA ILE A 203 29.30 -12.35 -7.30
C ILE A 203 27.94 -11.69 -7.47
N ALA A 204 27.89 -10.39 -7.78
CA ALA A 204 26.63 -9.66 -7.96
C ALA A 204 26.77 -8.50 -8.95
N LYS A 205 25.62 -8.09 -9.50
CA LYS A 205 25.48 -6.92 -10.37
C LYS A 205 24.55 -5.90 -9.73
N ALA A 206 24.93 -4.64 -9.82
CA ALA A 206 24.13 -3.51 -9.39
C ALA A 206 24.20 -2.38 -10.42
N THR A 207 23.34 -1.39 -10.27
CA THR A 207 23.45 -0.10 -10.96
C THR A 207 23.95 0.94 -9.97
N PHE A 208 24.98 1.69 -10.35
CA PHE A 208 25.38 2.88 -9.61
C PHE A 208 24.37 4.00 -9.82
N ILE A 209 23.85 4.55 -8.74
CA ILE A 209 22.82 5.61 -8.79
C ILE A 209 23.48 6.98 -8.73
N GLY A 210 24.46 7.14 -7.86
CA GLY A 210 25.14 8.42 -7.62
C GLY A 210 25.72 8.51 -6.22
N ILE A 211 26.23 9.68 -5.88
CA ILE A 211 26.72 10.02 -4.53
C ILE A 211 25.73 11.00 -3.91
N ASP A 212 25.24 10.72 -2.70
CA ASP A 212 24.33 11.62 -2.00
C ASP A 212 25.05 12.76 -1.26
N SER A 213 24.28 13.65 -0.63
CA SER A 213 24.78 14.78 0.13
C SER A 213 25.68 14.40 1.31
N ASP A 214 25.57 13.15 1.80
CA ASP A 214 26.37 12.63 2.91
C ASP A 214 27.66 11.93 2.39
N GLY A 215 27.94 12.04 1.08
CA GLY A 215 29.09 11.43 0.43
C GLY A 215 28.99 9.92 0.27
N GLN A 216 27.82 9.31 0.47
CA GLN A 216 27.64 7.87 0.35
C GLN A 216 27.32 7.49 -1.11
N LEU A 217 27.91 6.39 -1.57
CA LEU A 217 27.57 5.76 -2.84
C LEU A 217 26.19 5.10 -2.71
N ASN A 218 25.29 5.44 -3.62
CA ASN A 218 23.96 4.84 -3.71
C ASN A 218 23.96 3.85 -4.87
N LEU A 219 23.48 2.63 -4.65
CA LEU A 219 23.40 1.58 -5.66
C LEU A 219 22.14 0.75 -5.48
N ALA A 220 21.64 0.17 -6.55
CA ALA A 220 20.56 -0.81 -6.49
C ALA A 220 21.00 -2.11 -7.14
N PHE A 221 20.84 -3.24 -6.44
CA PHE A 221 21.08 -4.54 -7.06
C PHE A 221 20.02 -4.84 -8.12
N ASN A 222 20.45 -5.49 -9.20
CA ASN A 222 19.56 -5.78 -10.34
C ASN A 222 18.66 -7.00 -10.07
N GLU A 223 19.04 -7.81 -9.08
CA GLU A 223 18.34 -8.99 -8.59
C GLU A 223 18.54 -9.13 -7.08
N LYS A 224 18.00 -10.20 -6.48
CA LYS A 224 18.18 -10.46 -5.05
C LYS A 224 19.68 -10.53 -4.72
N PRO A 225 20.21 -9.64 -3.86
CA PRO A 225 21.63 -9.63 -3.56
C PRO A 225 22.04 -10.87 -2.76
N PRO A 226 23.34 -11.24 -2.82
CA PRO A 226 23.96 -12.17 -1.87
C PRO A 226 23.75 -11.71 -0.42
N THR A 227 24.02 -12.61 0.52
CA THR A 227 23.97 -12.24 1.94
C THR A 227 24.97 -11.12 2.23
N THR A 228 24.67 -10.27 3.21
CA THR A 228 25.57 -9.16 3.57
C THR A 228 26.99 -9.65 3.86
N LYS A 229 27.14 -10.81 4.51
CA LYS A 229 28.43 -11.45 4.81
C LYS A 229 29.27 -11.72 3.56
N GLU A 230 28.65 -12.08 2.45
CA GLU A 230 29.34 -12.33 1.18
C GLU A 230 29.76 -11.03 0.49
N LEU A 231 29.04 -9.93 0.75
CA LEU A 231 29.35 -8.62 0.18
C LEU A 231 30.52 -7.94 0.88
N LEU A 232 30.67 -8.09 2.21
CA LEU A 232 31.69 -7.39 3.00
C LEU A 232 33.10 -7.55 2.40
N GLY A 233 33.82 -6.43 2.24
CA GLY A 233 35.17 -6.40 1.68
C GLY A 233 35.26 -6.66 0.17
N SER A 234 34.16 -6.99 -0.50
CA SER A 234 34.16 -7.22 -1.95
C SER A 234 34.48 -5.93 -2.72
N THR A 235 35.27 -6.05 -3.78
CA THR A 235 35.54 -4.93 -4.69
C THR A 235 34.29 -4.58 -5.50
N ILE A 236 33.97 -3.31 -5.56
CA ILE A 236 32.91 -2.74 -6.40
C ILE A 236 33.60 -2.06 -7.57
N VAL A 237 33.35 -2.53 -8.80
CA VAL A 237 33.99 -2.02 -10.02
C VAL A 237 32.95 -1.47 -10.98
N GLY A 238 33.12 -0.21 -11.40
CA GLY A 238 32.35 0.40 -12.49
C GLY A 238 32.73 -0.24 -13.80
N VAL A 239 31.75 -0.80 -14.52
CA VAL A 239 32.00 -1.54 -15.75
C VAL A 239 32.48 -0.60 -16.87
N GLU A 240 31.98 0.64 -16.89
CA GLU A 240 32.33 1.62 -17.91
C GLU A 240 33.46 2.53 -17.45
N SER A 241 33.37 3.04 -16.23
CA SER A 241 34.36 3.98 -15.68
C SER A 241 35.66 3.30 -15.24
N GLY A 242 35.62 2.01 -14.90
CA GLY A 242 36.71 1.32 -14.21
C GLY A 242 36.94 1.80 -12.77
N ALA A 243 36.08 2.68 -12.24
CA ALA A 243 36.18 3.17 -10.87
C ALA A 243 36.04 2.02 -9.87
N LYS A 244 36.72 2.13 -8.72
CA LYS A 244 36.78 1.06 -7.73
C LYS A 244 36.54 1.58 -6.32
N SER A 245 35.83 0.80 -5.52
CA SER A 245 35.63 0.97 -4.09
C SER A 245 35.57 -0.41 -3.46
N LEU A 246 35.63 -0.50 -2.13
CA LEU A 246 35.30 -1.71 -1.39
C LEU A 246 33.91 -1.60 -0.77
N PHE A 247 33.23 -2.73 -0.66
CA PHE A 247 32.05 -2.84 0.17
C PHE A 247 32.48 -2.74 1.65
N PRO A 248 31.91 -1.83 2.46
CA PRO A 248 32.35 -1.62 3.84
C PRO A 248 32.14 -2.86 4.73
N ASP A 249 33.04 -3.07 5.71
CA ASP A 249 33.00 -4.24 6.61
C ASP A 249 31.97 -4.12 7.75
N GLN A 250 31.37 -2.94 7.94
CA GLN A 250 30.48 -2.65 9.06
C GLN A 250 29.25 -1.84 8.63
N HIS A 251 28.15 -2.00 9.37
CA HIS A 251 26.99 -1.13 9.24
C HIS A 251 27.33 0.29 9.74
N ILE A 252 26.79 1.33 9.09
CA ILE A 252 27.11 2.73 9.42
C ILE A 252 26.71 3.16 10.85
N SER A 253 25.83 2.40 11.51
CA SER A 253 25.50 2.66 12.92
C SER A 253 26.60 2.26 13.90
N ALA A 254 27.58 1.46 13.47
CA ALA A 254 28.70 1.00 14.29
C ALA A 254 30.00 1.77 14.00
N SER A 255 30.05 2.55 12.93
CA SER A 255 31.26 3.24 12.43
C SER A 255 30.87 4.44 11.57
N SER A 256 31.69 5.49 11.53
CA SER A 256 31.49 6.62 10.61
C SER A 256 31.64 6.25 9.13
N ILE A 257 32.20 5.07 8.84
CA ILE A 257 32.34 4.47 7.52
C ILE A 257 31.61 3.12 7.55
N GLY A 258 30.61 2.94 6.69
CA GLY A 258 29.84 1.71 6.69
C GLY A 258 28.81 1.60 5.57
N TYR A 259 28.01 0.53 5.63
CA TYR A 259 26.86 0.33 4.75
C TYR A 259 25.54 0.56 5.50
N GLU A 260 24.51 0.94 4.76
CA GLU A 260 23.10 0.85 5.14
C GLU A 260 22.42 -0.12 4.19
N SER A 261 21.86 -1.19 4.76
CA SER A 261 20.96 -2.07 4.02
C SER A 261 19.63 -1.35 3.77
N PRO A 262 18.81 -1.79 2.80
CA PRO A 262 17.52 -1.16 2.47
C PRO A 262 16.64 -0.80 3.67
N GLY A 263 16.72 -1.58 4.75
CA GLY A 263 15.98 -1.33 5.99
C GLY A 263 14.47 -1.30 5.76
N SER A 264 13.72 -0.75 6.71
CA SER A 264 12.26 -0.68 6.63
C SER A 264 11.83 0.67 6.04
N GLN A 265 11.52 0.68 4.73
CA GLN A 265 11.02 1.84 3.97
C GLN A 265 9.51 1.71 3.75
N LYS A 266 8.75 2.66 4.28
CA LYS A 266 7.30 2.60 4.37
C LYS A 266 6.70 3.09 3.07
N TYR A 267 5.79 2.29 2.52
CA TYR A 267 4.94 2.66 1.39
C TYR A 267 3.67 3.39 1.84
N ILE A 268 3.16 3.02 3.01
CA ILE A 268 1.98 3.63 3.63
C ILE A 268 2.06 3.50 5.15
N ARG A 269 1.49 4.48 5.86
CA ARG A 269 1.06 4.31 7.26
C ARG A 269 -0.41 4.70 7.41
N VAL A 270 -1.08 4.00 8.31
CA VAL A 270 -2.48 4.26 8.68
C VAL A 270 -2.56 4.45 10.18
N TRP A 271 -3.06 5.59 10.62
CA TRP A 271 -3.20 5.97 12.04
C TRP A 271 -4.64 6.38 12.36
N GLU A 272 -5.02 6.23 13.63
CA GLU A 272 -6.23 6.87 14.20
C GLU A 272 -5.90 8.20 14.89
N ASP A 273 -4.83 8.23 15.68
CA ASP A 273 -4.39 9.39 16.44
C ASP A 273 -3.39 10.27 15.65
N PRO A 274 -3.56 11.60 15.66
CA PRO A 274 -2.58 12.53 15.10
C PRO A 274 -1.15 12.36 15.59
N ALA A 275 -0.96 11.98 16.86
CA ALA A 275 0.37 11.78 17.42
C ALA A 275 0.94 10.37 17.12
N GLY A 276 0.12 9.47 16.54
CA GLY A 276 0.48 8.08 16.28
C GLY A 276 0.86 7.30 17.54
N LYS A 277 0.27 7.65 18.70
CA LYS A 277 0.57 7.05 20.01
C LYS A 277 -0.56 6.15 20.49
N GLU A 278 -1.79 6.48 20.14
CA GLU A 278 -2.99 5.76 20.52
C GLU A 278 -3.64 5.14 19.29
N GLY A 279 -4.30 4.00 19.48
CA GLY A 279 -5.08 3.41 18.40
C GLY A 279 -4.29 2.60 17.41
N ILE A 280 -4.92 2.39 16.27
CA ILE A 280 -4.31 1.73 15.12
C ILE A 280 -3.08 2.52 14.68
N ARG A 281 -1.97 1.81 14.54
CA ARG A 281 -0.74 2.34 13.94
C ARG A 281 -0.12 1.29 13.02
N PHE A 282 -0.63 1.26 11.80
CA PHE A 282 -0.17 0.35 10.78
C PHE A 282 0.99 0.95 9.97
N SER A 283 1.93 0.12 9.55
CA SER A 283 2.96 0.46 8.56
C SER A 283 3.20 -0.71 7.63
N TRP A 284 3.23 -0.44 6.32
CA TRP A 284 3.63 -1.42 5.32
C TRP A 284 4.93 -0.98 4.65
N THR A 285 5.91 -1.87 4.66
CA THR A 285 7.22 -1.67 4.04
C THR A 285 7.52 -2.72 3.00
N GLN A 286 8.67 -2.59 2.33
CA GLN A 286 9.16 -3.60 1.41
C GLN A 286 9.49 -4.95 2.06
N MET A 287 9.72 -5.00 3.38
CA MET A 287 10.20 -6.21 4.08
C MET A 287 9.23 -6.80 5.12
N HIS A 288 8.32 -6.00 5.65
CA HIS A 288 7.32 -6.45 6.64
C HIS A 288 6.18 -5.43 6.79
N GLN A 289 5.13 -5.85 7.50
CA GLN A 289 4.04 -5.00 7.98
C GLN A 289 4.03 -4.99 9.51
N THR A 290 3.65 -3.87 10.13
CA THR A 290 3.55 -3.76 11.60
C THR A 290 2.26 -3.09 12.01
N ILE A 291 1.66 -3.57 13.09
CA ILE A 291 0.49 -2.95 13.75
C ILE A 291 0.47 -3.36 15.23
N GLY A 292 0.47 -2.37 16.14
CA GLY A 292 0.66 -2.64 17.56
C GLY A 292 1.96 -3.44 17.81
N THR A 293 1.85 -4.58 18.48
CA THR A 293 2.96 -5.52 18.71
C THR A 293 3.13 -6.56 17.60
N THR A 294 2.19 -6.63 16.64
CA THR A 294 2.23 -7.59 15.54
C THR A 294 3.22 -7.14 14.48
N VAL A 295 4.12 -8.05 14.10
CA VAL A 295 5.02 -7.90 12.95
C VAL A 295 4.77 -9.08 12.00
N ASN A 296 4.32 -8.78 10.79
CA ASN A 296 4.13 -9.76 9.74
C ASN A 296 5.27 -9.67 8.72
N TRP A 297 6.05 -10.74 8.59
CA TRP A 297 7.24 -10.79 7.72
C TRP A 297 6.90 -11.23 6.30
N ALA A 298 6.05 -10.46 5.61
CA ALA A 298 5.79 -10.64 4.19
C ALA A 298 6.48 -9.54 3.38
N GLU A 299 7.46 -9.93 2.55
CA GLU A 299 8.18 -9.02 1.66
C GLU A 299 7.28 -8.56 0.51
N ALA A 300 7.27 -7.26 0.23
CA ALA A 300 6.54 -6.66 -0.88
C ALA A 300 7.54 -6.19 -1.96
N PRO A 301 8.12 -7.11 -2.75
CA PRO A 301 9.09 -6.74 -3.77
C PRO A 301 8.39 -5.94 -4.86
N LEU A 302 8.80 -4.69 -5.02
CA LEU A 302 8.32 -3.82 -6.10
C LEU A 302 9.32 -3.83 -7.24
N GLN A 303 8.81 -3.75 -8.47
CA GLN A 303 9.65 -3.68 -9.65
C GLN A 303 10.06 -2.22 -9.90
N GLY A 304 11.37 -1.98 -9.99
CA GLY A 304 11.93 -0.69 -10.39
C GLY A 304 11.58 -0.36 -11.84
N GLY A 305 11.33 0.91 -12.13
CA GLY A 305 10.98 1.42 -13.46
C GLY A 305 9.58 1.03 -13.94
N LYS A 306 8.77 0.35 -13.12
CA LYS A 306 7.42 -0.12 -13.48
C LYS A 306 6.37 0.37 -12.50
N TRP A 307 5.17 0.60 -12.99
CA TRP A 307 4.00 0.83 -12.16
C TRP A 307 3.63 -0.46 -11.43
N ASN A 308 3.54 -0.38 -10.11
CA ASN A 308 3.08 -1.45 -9.25
C ASN A 308 1.77 -1.00 -8.62
N HIS A 309 0.75 -1.85 -8.64
CA HIS A 309 -0.51 -1.60 -7.96
C HIS A 309 -0.43 -2.14 -6.54
N LEU A 310 -0.72 -1.32 -5.53
CA LEU A 310 -0.73 -1.72 -4.13
C LEU A 310 -2.14 -1.54 -3.58
N GLU A 311 -2.59 -2.52 -2.80
CA GLU A 311 -3.87 -2.46 -2.09
C GLU A 311 -3.69 -2.84 -0.62
N LEU A 312 -4.40 -2.13 0.24
CA LEU A 312 -4.53 -2.39 1.66
C LEU A 312 -6.02 -2.46 2.02
N GLU A 313 -6.43 -3.58 2.59
CA GLU A 313 -7.70 -3.76 3.28
C GLU A 313 -7.41 -3.86 4.78
N LEU A 314 -8.11 -3.09 5.58
CA LEU A 314 -8.01 -3.09 7.04
C LEU A 314 -9.42 -3.14 7.63
N ASP A 315 -9.66 -4.08 8.55
CA ASP A 315 -10.87 -4.16 9.37
C ASP A 315 -10.45 -4.21 10.83
N THR A 316 -10.62 -3.10 11.52
CA THR A 316 -10.18 -2.89 12.91
C THR A 316 -11.07 -3.63 13.91
N GLN A 317 -12.35 -3.78 13.59
CA GLN A 317 -13.31 -4.53 14.40
C GLN A 317 -13.00 -6.03 14.40
N LYS A 318 -12.68 -6.59 13.22
CA LYS A 318 -12.28 -7.99 13.08
C LYS A 318 -10.80 -8.23 13.36
N GLY A 319 -9.99 -7.17 13.41
CA GLY A 319 -8.56 -7.25 13.68
C GLY A 319 -7.79 -7.94 12.56
N PHE A 320 -7.99 -7.55 11.30
CA PHE A 320 -7.18 -8.07 10.19
C PHE A 320 -6.73 -6.99 9.21
N ALA A 321 -5.58 -7.25 8.58
CA ALA A 321 -5.10 -6.53 7.42
C ALA A 321 -4.80 -7.50 6.27
N ARG A 322 -5.21 -7.14 5.06
CA ARG A 322 -4.95 -7.89 3.82
C ARG A 322 -4.31 -6.96 2.81
N LEU A 323 -3.30 -7.47 2.12
CA LEU A 323 -2.49 -6.69 1.20
C LEU A 323 -2.37 -7.38 -0.14
N HIS A 324 -2.42 -6.60 -1.22
CA HIS A 324 -2.19 -7.09 -2.58
C HIS A 324 -1.12 -6.26 -3.28
N VAL A 325 -0.33 -6.92 -4.13
CA VAL A 325 0.61 -6.28 -5.04
C VAL A 325 0.34 -6.81 -6.45
N ASN A 326 0.04 -5.91 -7.38
CA ASN A 326 -0.33 -6.25 -8.76
C ASN A 326 -1.46 -7.30 -8.80
N SER A 327 -2.55 -7.01 -8.08
CA SER A 327 -3.76 -7.85 -7.96
C SER A 327 -3.58 -9.21 -7.30
N LYS A 328 -2.36 -9.57 -6.91
CA LYS A 328 -2.05 -10.82 -6.22
C LYS A 328 -2.00 -10.57 -4.72
N LYS A 329 -2.68 -11.43 -3.95
CA LYS A 329 -2.61 -11.38 -2.50
C LYS A 329 -1.17 -11.60 -2.06
N LEU A 330 -0.61 -10.58 -1.42
CA LEU A 330 0.68 -10.66 -0.78
C LEU A 330 0.56 -11.41 0.54
N THR A 331 -0.34 -10.95 1.41
CA THR A 331 -0.50 -11.49 2.76
C THR A 331 -1.85 -11.10 3.35
N GLU A 332 -2.28 -11.86 4.34
CA GLU A 332 -3.37 -11.52 5.25
C GLU A 332 -2.93 -11.94 6.64
N PHE A 333 -3.12 -11.08 7.64
CA PHE A 333 -2.74 -11.38 9.00
C PHE A 333 -3.67 -10.68 10.00
N SER A 334 -3.78 -11.28 11.18
CA SER A 334 -4.59 -10.75 12.27
C SER A 334 -3.77 -9.93 13.24
N PHE A 335 -4.44 -9.01 13.93
CA PHE A 335 -3.93 -8.22 15.03
C PHE A 335 -4.98 -8.11 16.14
N ASP A 336 -4.58 -7.60 17.30
CA ASP A 336 -5.50 -7.42 18.42
C ASP A 336 -6.51 -6.30 18.11
N PRO A 337 -7.81 -6.61 17.93
CA PRO A 337 -8.82 -5.59 17.66
C PRO A 337 -8.97 -4.60 18.83
N ALA A 338 -8.51 -4.92 20.04
CA ALA A 338 -8.51 -3.98 21.16
C ALA A 338 -7.54 -2.79 21.00
N LEU A 339 -6.73 -2.80 19.93
CA LEU A 339 -5.93 -1.63 19.54
C LEU A 339 -6.81 -0.47 19.05
N ASP A 340 -7.95 -0.76 18.43
CA ASP A 340 -8.91 0.23 17.93
C ASP A 340 -9.40 1.16 19.06
N ARG A 341 -9.42 2.47 18.80
CA ARG A 341 -9.92 3.47 19.75
C ARG A 341 -11.39 3.79 19.51
N GLU A 342 -12.24 2.88 19.95
CA GLU A 342 -13.69 3.03 19.89
C GLU A 342 -14.17 4.37 20.47
N GLY A 343 -15.08 5.02 19.75
CA GLY A 343 -15.72 6.29 20.11
C GLY A 343 -14.88 7.54 19.84
N LYS A 344 -13.71 7.43 19.20
CA LYS A 344 -12.77 8.56 19.07
C LYS A 344 -12.38 8.92 17.64
N TRP A 345 -11.88 7.95 16.87
CA TRP A 345 -11.36 8.18 15.52
C TRP A 345 -11.59 6.97 14.63
N SER A 346 -11.41 7.19 13.33
CA SER A 346 -11.28 6.11 12.35
C SER A 346 -9.86 6.04 11.77
N PRO A 347 -9.37 4.84 11.41
CA PRO A 347 -8.10 4.67 10.71
C PRO A 347 -8.08 5.48 9.41
N THR A 348 -7.05 6.30 9.23
CA THR A 348 -6.86 7.09 8.00
C THR A 348 -5.43 7.03 7.51
N VAL A 349 -5.22 7.31 6.22
CA VAL A 349 -3.89 7.38 5.61
C VAL A 349 -3.13 8.53 6.24
N ALA A 350 -2.15 8.23 7.08
CA ALA A 350 -1.26 9.21 7.70
C ALA A 350 -0.11 9.59 6.76
N LEU A 351 0.36 8.63 5.96
CA LEU A 351 1.28 8.89 4.86
C LEU A 351 1.14 7.83 3.77
N ILE A 352 1.38 8.23 2.52
CA ILE A 352 1.48 7.38 1.34
C ILE A 352 2.63 7.89 0.46
N GLY A 353 3.48 7.00 -0.04
CA GLY A 353 4.68 7.35 -0.79
C GLY A 353 5.90 6.55 -0.34
N LEU A 354 7.01 7.23 -0.05
CA LEU A 354 8.20 6.59 0.50
C LEU A 354 8.67 7.34 1.75
N GLU A 355 8.72 6.64 2.88
CA GLU A 355 9.30 7.13 4.13
C GLU A 355 10.32 6.13 4.68
N GLY A 356 11.58 6.55 4.79
CA GLY A 356 12.71 5.66 5.07
C GLY A 356 13.96 6.39 5.53
N LYS A 357 15.13 5.81 5.22
CA LYS A 357 16.47 6.40 5.49
C LYS A 357 17.46 6.25 4.35
N VAL A 358 17.24 5.26 3.48
CA VAL A 358 18.28 4.71 2.59
C VAL A 358 18.16 5.24 1.17
N GLY A 359 16.94 5.33 0.61
CA GLY A 359 16.66 5.77 -0.76
C GLY A 359 16.96 7.25 -1.06
N ARG A 360 18.13 7.78 -0.72
CA ARG A 360 18.47 9.21 -0.76
C ARG A 360 18.36 9.82 -2.15
N LEU A 361 18.69 9.06 -3.19
CA LEU A 361 18.57 9.44 -4.60
C LEU A 361 17.44 8.68 -5.32
N GLN A 362 16.47 8.18 -4.56
CA GLN A 362 15.31 7.53 -5.16
C GLN A 362 14.42 8.57 -5.87
N GLU A 363 13.89 8.16 -7.00
CA GLU A 363 12.77 8.85 -7.65
C GLU A 363 11.60 7.88 -7.69
N SER A 364 10.39 8.37 -7.45
CA SER A 364 9.19 7.55 -7.52
C SER A 364 8.00 8.36 -8.03
N HIS A 365 6.96 7.66 -8.47
CA HIS A 365 5.71 8.25 -8.93
C HIS A 365 4.52 7.64 -8.21
N LEU A 366 3.47 8.43 -7.93
CA LEU A 366 2.17 7.96 -7.45
C LEU A 366 1.07 8.40 -8.42
N ASP A 367 0.08 7.52 -8.63
CA ASP A 367 -1.09 7.80 -9.45
C ASP A 367 -2.32 6.99 -8.97
N ASP A 368 -3.52 7.41 -9.38
CA ASP A 368 -4.83 6.81 -9.09
C ASP A 368 -4.99 6.31 -7.65
N ILE A 369 -4.97 7.24 -6.69
CA ILE A 369 -5.15 6.95 -5.27
C ILE A 369 -6.64 6.84 -4.97
N TYR A 370 -7.09 5.68 -4.50
CA TYR A 370 -8.45 5.38 -4.10
C TYR A 370 -8.49 5.08 -2.59
N ILE A 371 -9.36 5.76 -1.84
CA ILE A 371 -9.55 5.59 -0.40
C ILE A 371 -11.04 5.46 -0.10
N ASP A 372 -11.38 4.48 0.72
CA ASP A 372 -12.76 4.17 1.09
C ASP A 372 -12.80 3.65 2.54
N ASN A 373 -13.89 3.90 3.26
CA ASN A 373 -14.11 3.42 4.63
C ASN A 373 -14.88 2.10 4.67
N THR A 374 -14.94 1.41 3.53
CA THR A 374 -15.53 0.08 3.39
C THR A 374 -14.60 -0.80 2.55
N LEU A 375 -14.70 -2.13 2.71
CA LEU A 375 -14.03 -3.06 1.82
C LEU A 375 -14.79 -3.29 0.50
N GLN A 376 -16.04 -2.80 0.42
CA GLN A 376 -16.91 -2.88 -0.74
C GLN A 376 -16.39 -2.02 -1.89
N ARG A 377 -16.16 -2.66 -3.03
CA ARG A 377 -15.65 -2.01 -4.23
C ARG A 377 -16.00 -2.78 -5.49
N VAL A 378 -15.96 -2.10 -6.62
CA VAL A 378 -16.08 -2.71 -7.95
C VAL A 378 -14.75 -2.61 -8.67
N VAL A 379 -14.40 -3.68 -9.35
CA VAL A 379 -13.12 -3.84 -10.05
C VAL A 379 -13.38 -4.40 -11.44
N LEU A 380 -12.62 -3.89 -12.41
CA LEU A 380 -12.49 -4.52 -13.72
C LEU A 380 -11.14 -5.22 -13.81
N ALA A 381 -11.14 -6.50 -14.18
CA ALA A 381 -9.92 -7.29 -14.31
C ALA A 381 -9.89 -8.10 -15.60
N ASN A 382 -8.69 -8.32 -16.14
CA ASN A 382 -8.50 -8.96 -17.45
C ASN A 382 -8.56 -10.50 -17.44
N ALA A 383 -9.05 -11.11 -16.35
CA ALA A 383 -9.18 -12.55 -16.21
C ALA A 383 -10.48 -12.91 -15.49
N LYS A 384 -11.07 -14.06 -15.87
CA LYS A 384 -12.28 -14.59 -15.24
C LYS A 384 -12.08 -14.96 -13.77
N SER A 385 -10.85 -15.27 -13.37
CA SER A 385 -10.45 -15.52 -11.99
C SER A 385 -9.58 -14.37 -11.53
N ILE A 386 -9.91 -13.77 -10.38
CA ILE A 386 -9.18 -12.61 -9.88
C ILE A 386 -7.72 -12.94 -9.53
N ASN A 387 -7.43 -14.20 -9.16
CA ASN A 387 -6.08 -14.66 -8.85
C ASN A 387 -5.19 -14.79 -10.10
N ASP A 388 -5.81 -14.89 -11.28
CA ASP A 388 -5.12 -14.98 -12.56
C ASP A 388 -5.04 -13.61 -13.26
N ALA A 389 -5.66 -12.57 -12.69
CA ALA A 389 -5.62 -11.22 -13.22
C ALA A 389 -4.19 -10.69 -13.23
N THR A 390 -3.83 -10.05 -14.34
CA THR A 390 -2.56 -9.35 -14.53
C THR A 390 -2.75 -7.86 -14.74
N HIS A 391 -4.00 -7.43 -14.90
CA HIS A 391 -4.41 -6.05 -14.97
C HIS A 391 -5.79 -5.88 -14.34
N TYR A 392 -5.93 -4.80 -13.59
CA TYR A 392 -6.97 -4.55 -12.61
C TYR A 392 -7.15 -3.03 -12.46
N GLU A 393 -8.39 -2.55 -12.50
CA GLU A 393 -8.73 -1.14 -12.25
C GLU A 393 -9.90 -1.05 -11.28
N VAL A 394 -9.70 -0.35 -10.16
CA VAL A 394 -10.77 -0.01 -9.22
C VAL A 394 -11.70 1.01 -9.89
N GLN A 395 -13.00 0.77 -9.82
CA GLN A 395 -14.02 1.64 -10.39
C GLN A 395 -14.56 2.63 -9.36
N GLN A 396 -15.26 3.67 -9.81
CA GLN A 396 -15.88 4.67 -8.96
C GLN A 396 -17.39 4.40 -8.84
N PRO A 397 -17.89 3.78 -7.75
CA PRO A 397 -19.32 3.62 -7.57
C PRO A 397 -19.98 4.97 -7.30
N VAL A 398 -21.19 5.14 -7.84
CA VAL A 398 -22.04 6.33 -7.65
C VAL A 398 -23.40 5.98 -7.08
N LYS A 399 -23.81 4.71 -7.17
CA LYS A 399 -24.96 4.12 -6.48
C LYS A 399 -24.61 2.71 -6.04
N TRP A 400 -25.06 2.31 -4.87
CA TRP A 400 -24.81 0.98 -4.33
C TRP A 400 -25.95 0.57 -3.41
N ASP A 401 -26.55 -0.58 -3.72
CA ASP A 401 -27.42 -1.33 -2.83
C ASP A 401 -27.10 -2.84 -2.97
N ASP A 402 -27.75 -3.68 -2.18
CA ASP A 402 -27.50 -5.12 -2.15
C ASP A 402 -27.73 -5.84 -3.49
N GLN A 403 -28.50 -5.26 -4.41
CA GLN A 403 -28.92 -5.86 -5.66
C GLN A 403 -28.45 -5.12 -6.91
N SER A 404 -28.04 -3.85 -6.79
CA SER A 404 -27.71 -2.97 -7.90
C SER A 404 -26.58 -2.02 -7.53
N ILE A 405 -25.60 -1.92 -8.44
CA ILE A 405 -24.50 -0.97 -8.34
C ILE A 405 -24.42 -0.20 -9.66
N THR A 406 -24.23 1.12 -9.57
CA THR A 406 -23.85 1.93 -10.72
C THR A 406 -22.46 2.49 -10.47
N VAL A 407 -21.57 2.33 -11.45
CA VAL A 407 -20.23 2.94 -11.41
C VAL A 407 -20.04 3.90 -12.59
N ASN A 408 -19.28 4.96 -12.35
CA ASN A 408 -18.60 5.67 -13.42
C ASN A 408 -17.37 4.84 -13.81
N ILE A 409 -17.25 4.56 -15.10
CA ILE A 409 -16.16 3.72 -15.60
C ILE A 409 -14.85 4.49 -15.49
N HIS A 410 -13.91 3.95 -14.73
CA HIS A 410 -12.52 4.34 -14.76
C HIS A 410 -11.78 3.35 -15.66
N LYS A 411 -11.48 3.76 -16.89
CA LYS A 411 -10.76 2.89 -17.84
C LYS A 411 -9.31 2.71 -17.39
N GLY A 412 -8.66 3.73 -16.86
CA GLY A 412 -7.28 3.60 -16.42
C GLY A 412 -6.40 3.12 -17.59
N ALA A 413 -5.64 2.03 -17.41
CA ALA A 413 -4.85 1.42 -18.47
C ALA A 413 -5.61 0.43 -19.37
N ILE A 414 -6.94 0.31 -19.24
CA ILE A 414 -7.77 -0.66 -19.99
C ILE A 414 -7.90 -0.22 -21.45
N PRO A 415 -7.41 -1.01 -22.42
CA PRO A 415 -7.51 -0.66 -23.84
C PRO A 415 -8.91 -0.91 -24.40
N ASP A 416 -9.56 -1.99 -23.97
CA ASP A 416 -10.91 -2.38 -24.38
C ASP A 416 -11.65 -2.99 -23.19
N ILE A 417 -12.68 -2.30 -22.71
CA ILE A 417 -13.44 -2.69 -21.53
C ILE A 417 -14.23 -4.00 -21.75
N SER A 418 -14.59 -4.33 -22.99
CA SER A 418 -15.36 -5.55 -23.28
C SER A 418 -14.56 -6.84 -23.05
N ALA A 419 -13.24 -6.74 -23.02
CA ALA A 419 -12.33 -7.85 -22.71
C ALA A 419 -12.16 -8.10 -21.19
N TYR A 420 -12.82 -7.31 -20.34
CA TYR A 420 -12.65 -7.36 -18.89
C TYR A 420 -13.85 -8.01 -18.21
N TYR A 421 -13.58 -8.51 -17.01
CA TYR A 421 -14.54 -9.11 -16.12
C TYR A 421 -14.76 -8.22 -14.92
N ILE A 422 -15.99 -8.20 -14.44
CA ILE A 422 -16.42 -7.46 -13.27
C ILE A 422 -16.25 -8.33 -12.03
N PHE A 423 -15.63 -7.73 -11.02
CA PHE A 423 -15.64 -8.23 -9.66
C PHE A 423 -16.28 -7.19 -8.73
N VAL A 424 -17.32 -7.61 -8.02
CA VAL A 424 -17.95 -6.88 -6.91
C VAL A 424 -17.46 -7.51 -5.62
N PHE A 425 -16.90 -6.69 -4.75
CA PHE A 425 -16.48 -7.06 -3.41
C PHE A 425 -17.56 -6.65 -2.40
N ASP A 426 -17.91 -7.56 -1.50
CA ASP A 426 -18.85 -7.32 -0.40
C ASP A 426 -18.20 -6.55 0.78
N ASP A 427 -18.96 -6.36 1.86
CA ASP A 427 -18.55 -5.68 3.10
C ASP A 427 -17.50 -6.45 3.90
N GLN A 428 -17.18 -7.67 3.51
CA GLN A 428 -16.06 -8.43 4.05
C GLN A 428 -14.87 -8.52 3.08
N GLY A 429 -14.95 -7.79 1.96
CA GLY A 429 -13.91 -7.79 0.93
C GLY A 429 -13.81 -9.12 0.19
N ASN A 430 -14.90 -9.90 0.10
CA ASN A 430 -14.94 -11.09 -0.72
C ASN A 430 -15.49 -10.75 -2.12
N PRO A 431 -14.79 -11.09 -3.20
CA PRO A 431 -15.30 -10.91 -4.55
C PRO A 431 -16.27 -12.04 -4.95
N ASN A 432 -17.08 -11.80 -5.98
CA ASN A 432 -17.76 -12.89 -6.67
C ASN A 432 -16.74 -13.93 -7.17
N LYS A 433 -17.08 -15.22 -7.06
CA LYS A 433 -16.15 -16.34 -7.28
C LYS A 433 -15.55 -16.37 -8.69
N GLU A 434 -16.37 -16.07 -9.69
CA GLU A 434 -15.95 -15.93 -11.08
C GLU A 434 -16.35 -14.56 -11.58
N GLY A 435 -15.45 -13.90 -12.29
CA GLY A 435 -15.67 -12.61 -12.91
C GLY A 435 -16.80 -12.66 -13.93
N TYR A 436 -17.64 -11.62 -13.92
CA TYR A 436 -18.77 -11.52 -14.84
C TYR A 436 -18.36 -10.74 -16.09
N PRO A 437 -18.56 -11.28 -17.31
CA PRO A 437 -18.13 -10.62 -18.54
C PRO A 437 -18.95 -9.35 -18.79
N ILE A 438 -18.29 -8.29 -19.28
CA ILE A 438 -18.98 -7.08 -19.73
C ILE A 438 -19.58 -7.34 -21.11
N CYS A 439 -20.88 -7.12 -21.26
CA CYS A 439 -21.57 -7.28 -22.53
C CYS A 439 -22.06 -5.93 -23.03
N GLY A 440 -21.57 -5.51 -24.20
CA GLY A 440 -21.95 -4.23 -24.82
C GLY A 440 -23.39 -4.18 -25.35
N ASP A 441 -23.94 -5.33 -25.76
CA ASP A 441 -25.26 -5.43 -26.40
C ASP A 441 -26.33 -6.13 -25.52
N CYS A 442 -25.99 -6.48 -24.29
CA CYS A 442 -26.91 -7.19 -23.40
C CYS A 442 -27.92 -6.23 -22.77
N LYS A 443 -29.15 -6.73 -22.56
CA LYS A 443 -30.14 -6.07 -21.71
C LYS A 443 -30.05 -6.66 -20.31
N LEU A 444 -30.23 -5.82 -19.29
CA LEU A 444 -30.33 -6.29 -17.92
C LEU A 444 -31.52 -7.27 -17.82
N PRO A 445 -31.39 -8.37 -17.04
CA PRO A 445 -32.54 -9.18 -16.72
C PRO A 445 -33.61 -8.30 -16.05
N PRO A 446 -34.92 -8.58 -16.27
CA PRO A 446 -35.97 -7.82 -15.61
C PRO A 446 -35.80 -7.89 -14.09
N VAL A 447 -35.97 -6.74 -13.42
CA VAL A 447 -35.90 -6.63 -11.97
C VAL A 447 -36.91 -7.61 -11.36
N LYS A 448 -36.51 -8.37 -10.34
CA LYS A 448 -37.46 -9.21 -9.60
C LYS A 448 -38.54 -8.31 -9.01
N ILE A 449 -39.79 -8.54 -9.42
CA ILE A 449 -40.94 -7.90 -8.80
C ILE A 449 -41.26 -8.73 -7.56
N ASP A 450 -41.02 -8.17 -6.37
CA ASP A 450 -41.53 -8.75 -5.14
C ASP A 450 -43.05 -8.58 -5.13
N LEU A 451 -43.76 -9.67 -5.44
CA LEU A 451 -45.21 -9.72 -5.28
C LEU A 451 -45.51 -9.81 -3.78
N SER A 452 -45.73 -8.66 -3.14
CA SER A 452 -46.40 -8.64 -1.84
C SER A 452 -47.84 -9.09 -2.05
N ILE A 453 -48.15 -10.32 -1.65
CA ILE A 453 -49.53 -10.77 -1.51
C ILE A 453 -50.01 -10.16 -0.19
N GLU A 454 -50.85 -9.13 -0.26
CA GLU A 454 -51.61 -8.61 0.88
C GLU A 454 -52.71 -9.58 1.32
#